data_AF-A0A8C9ATK8-F1
#
_entry.id   AF-A0A8C9ATK8-F1
#
_cell.length_a   1.000
_cell.length_b   1.000
_cell.length_c   1.000
_cell.angle_alpha   90.00
_cell.angle_beta   90.00
_cell.angle_gamma   90.00
#
_symmetry.space_group_name_H-M   'P 1'
#
loop_
_entity.id
_entity.type
_entity.pdbx_description
1 polymer ?
#
loop_
_entity_poly.entity_id
_entity_poly.type
_entity_poly.pdbx_seq_one_letter_code
_entity_poly.pdbx_strand_id
1 'polypeptide(L)' 'MKRLVATWLLVGLSLGVPQFGKGDICDPNPCENGGICLSELGGASFSCECPDGFTDPNCSSVVEVDSKKTSPQTKCRKSS' A
#
# COMPACT_ATOMS: atom_id res chain seq x y z
N MET A 1 28.89 -7.96 -41.42
CA MET A 1 28.55 -9.27 -40.84
C MET A 1 28.84 -9.23 -39.36
N LYS A 2 27.78 -9.24 -38.54
CA LYS A 2 27.80 -9.45 -37.08
C LYS A 2 28.65 -8.43 -36.32
N ARG A 3 28.14 -7.19 -36.27
CA ARG A 3 28.48 -6.24 -35.20
C ARG A 3 28.43 -7.00 -33.87
N LEU A 4 29.40 -6.72 -33.00
CA LEU A 4 29.63 -7.40 -31.73
C LEU A 4 28.43 -7.29 -30.77
N VAL A 5 27.34 -8.02 -31.04
CA VAL A 5 26.14 -8.13 -30.18
C VAL A 5 26.33 -9.28 -29.15
N ALA A 6 27.56 -9.63 -28.80
CA ALA A 6 27.86 -10.83 -28.01
C ALA A 6 28.55 -10.56 -26.66
N THR A 7 29.01 -9.34 -26.39
CA THR A 7 29.68 -9.01 -25.12
C THR A 7 28.87 -8.09 -24.20
N TRP A 8 27.78 -7.49 -24.69
CA TRP A 8 26.84 -6.69 -23.87
C TRP A 8 25.63 -7.47 -23.34
N LEU A 9 25.59 -8.80 -23.56
CA LEU A 9 24.52 -9.67 -23.03
C LEU A 9 24.92 -10.44 -21.75
N LEU A 10 26.20 -10.44 -21.37
CA LEU A 10 26.68 -11.22 -20.21
C LEU A 10 26.90 -10.40 -18.92
N VAL A 11 26.95 -9.07 -18.99
CA VAL A 11 27.16 -8.21 -17.80
C VAL A 11 25.88 -7.47 -17.37
N GLY A 12 24.78 -7.61 -18.10
CA GLY A 12 23.53 -6.86 -17.87
C GLY A 12 22.34 -7.66 -17.32
N LEU A 13 22.47 -8.98 -17.09
CA LEU A 13 21.34 -9.85 -16.73
C LEU A 13 21.43 -10.48 -15.32
N SER A 14 22.48 -10.21 -14.54
CA SER A 14 22.68 -10.80 -13.20
C SER A 14 22.44 -9.85 -12.02
N LEU A 15 22.24 -8.56 -12.28
CA LEU A 15 21.64 -7.68 -11.29
C LEU A 15 20.15 -7.64 -11.64
N GLY A 16 19.36 -8.42 -10.91
CA GLY A 16 17.90 -8.33 -10.98
C GLY A 16 17.54 -6.86 -10.94
N VAL A 17 16.87 -6.40 -11.99
CA VAL A 17 16.32 -5.05 -12.05
C VAL A 17 15.45 -4.94 -10.79
N PRO A 18 15.79 -4.11 -9.78
CA PRO A 18 14.80 -3.81 -8.76
C PRO A 18 13.63 -3.25 -9.55
N GLN A 19 12.44 -3.85 -9.41
CA GLN A 19 11.24 -3.48 -10.17
C GLN A 19 10.81 -2.05 -9.83
N PHE A 20 11.57 -1.07 -10.29
CA PHE A 20 11.49 0.33 -9.97
C PHE A 20 11.37 1.05 -11.31
N GLY A 21 10.15 1.11 -11.82
CA GLY A 21 9.89 1.58 -13.18
C GLY A 21 8.64 1.03 -13.84
N LYS A 22 7.68 0.55 -13.06
CA LYS A 22 6.31 0.36 -13.54
C LYS A 22 5.50 1.42 -12.81
N GLY A 23 5.12 2.47 -13.54
CA GLY A 23 4.55 3.72 -13.01
C GLY A 23 3.95 3.53 -11.64
N ASP A 24 4.66 4.04 -10.63
CA ASP A 24 4.34 3.78 -9.24
C ASP A 24 2.89 4.15 -9.03
N ILE A 25 2.06 3.19 -8.65
CA ILE A 25 0.62 3.44 -8.58
C ILE A 25 0.29 4.38 -7.41
N CYS A 26 1.33 4.69 -6.61
CA CYS A 26 1.40 5.72 -5.59
C CYS A 26 1.84 7.10 -6.12
N ASP A 27 2.04 7.30 -7.43
CA ASP A 27 2.40 8.58 -8.04
C ASP A 27 1.41 8.96 -9.17
N PRO A 28 0.51 9.94 -8.92
CA PRO A 28 0.38 10.73 -7.69
C PRO A 28 -0.20 9.90 -6.53
N ASN A 29 0.11 10.27 -5.28
CA ASN A 29 -0.37 9.54 -4.10
C ASN A 29 -1.90 9.45 -4.09
N PRO A 30 -2.50 8.25 -4.23
CA PRO A 30 -3.95 8.08 -4.24
C PRO A 30 -4.56 8.14 -2.83
N CYS A 31 -3.74 8.10 -1.78
CA CYS A 31 -4.21 8.17 -0.40
C CYS A 31 -4.42 9.63 0.03
N GLU A 32 -5.62 9.93 0.49
CA GLU A 32 -6.04 11.25 0.99
C GLU A 32 -5.63 11.45 2.46
N ASN A 33 -5.83 12.68 2.97
CA ASN A 33 -5.70 13.02 4.39
C ASN A 33 -4.35 12.65 5.05
N GLY A 34 -3.28 12.57 4.25
CA GLY A 34 -1.94 12.20 4.73
C GLY A 34 -1.69 10.70 4.85
N GLY A 35 -2.52 9.87 4.22
CA GLY A 35 -2.30 8.43 4.14
C GLY A 35 -1.02 8.05 3.38
N ILE A 36 -0.40 6.95 3.81
CA ILE A 36 0.82 6.40 3.18
C ILE A 36 0.42 5.34 2.16
N CYS A 37 0.82 5.54 0.91
CA CYS A 37 0.57 4.55 -0.14
C CYS A 37 1.62 3.44 -0.15
N LEU A 38 1.15 2.19 -0.11
CA LEU A 38 1.95 0.98 -0.14
C LEU A 38 1.66 0.24 -1.45
N SER A 39 2.64 0.20 -2.35
CA SER A 39 2.53 -0.60 -3.58
C SER A 39 2.74 -2.08 -3.27
N GLU A 40 1.84 -2.94 -3.76
CA GLU A 40 1.99 -4.39 -3.61
C GLU A 40 3.03 -4.98 -4.59
N LEU A 41 3.48 -6.19 -4.28
CA LEU A 41 4.50 -6.89 -5.05
C LEU A 41 4.06 -7.07 -6.51
N GLY A 42 4.73 -6.40 -7.44
CA GLY A 42 4.39 -6.41 -8.88
C GLY A 42 3.70 -5.15 -9.39
N GLY A 43 3.42 -4.16 -8.53
CA GLY A 43 2.97 -2.82 -8.92
C GLY A 43 1.60 -2.79 -9.62
N ALA A 44 0.75 -3.79 -9.38
CA ALA A 44 -0.59 -3.88 -9.96
C ALA A 44 -1.70 -3.36 -9.03
N SER A 45 -1.40 -3.24 -7.74
CA SER A 45 -2.32 -2.86 -6.68
C SER A 45 -1.62 -2.05 -5.59
N PHE A 46 -2.42 -1.32 -4.81
CA PHE A 46 -1.98 -0.47 -3.71
C PHE A 46 -2.89 -0.69 -2.50
N SER A 47 -2.34 -0.35 -1.34
CA SER A 47 -3.07 -0.19 -0.10
C SER A 47 -2.68 1.13 0.54
N CYS A 48 -3.61 1.76 1.26
CA CYS A 48 -3.33 2.96 2.04
C CYS A 48 -3.24 2.62 3.54
N GLU A 49 -2.17 3.07 4.18
CA GLU A 49 -2.10 3.14 5.64
C GLU A 49 -2.73 4.47 6.08
N CYS A 50 -3.92 4.39 6.67
CA CYS A 50 -4.68 5.57 7.08
C CYS A 50 -4.27 6.06 8.47
N PRO A 51 -4.12 7.39 8.66
CA PRO A 51 -3.93 7.96 9.98
C PRO A 51 -5.18 7.76 10.87
N ASP A 52 -4.97 7.84 12.19
CA ASP A 52 -6.07 7.78 13.15
C ASP A 52 -7.17 8.79 12.81
N GLY A 53 -8.42 8.34 12.83
CA GLY A 53 -9.53 9.21 12.47
C GLY A 53 -10.00 9.08 11.02
N PHE A 54 -9.31 8.31 10.15
CA PHE A 54 -9.69 8.13 8.75
C PHE A 54 -9.92 6.66 8.36
N THR A 55 -10.73 6.46 7.33
CA THR A 55 -11.16 5.15 6.81
C THR A 55 -11.38 5.20 5.30
N ASP A 56 -11.90 4.11 4.74
CA ASP A 56 -11.98 3.80 3.31
C ASP A 56 -10.63 3.46 2.66
N PRO A 57 -10.63 2.80 1.47
CA PRO A 57 -9.42 2.33 0.81
C PRO A 57 -8.40 3.42 0.49
N ASN A 58 -8.83 4.68 0.40
CA ASN A 58 -8.00 5.85 0.12
C ASN A 58 -7.97 6.85 1.28
N CYS A 59 -8.42 6.47 2.48
CA CYS A 59 -8.45 7.37 3.64
C CYS A 59 -9.32 8.63 3.45
N SER A 60 -10.32 8.60 2.56
CA SER A 60 -11.13 9.79 2.23
C SER A 60 -12.16 10.15 3.30
N SER A 61 -12.64 9.18 4.06
CA SER A 61 -13.70 9.38 5.06
C SER A 61 -13.13 9.46 6.45
N VAL A 62 -13.72 10.29 7.31
CA VAL A 62 -13.43 10.25 8.75
C VAL A 62 -14.12 9.05 9.38
N VAL A 63 -13.47 8.38 10.33
CA VAL A 63 -14.18 7.45 11.20
C VAL A 63 -15.15 8.25 12.05
N GLU A 64 -16.44 8.08 11.80
CA GLU A 64 -17.45 8.51 12.75
C GLU A 64 -17.26 7.61 13.98
N VAL A 65 -16.52 8.13 14.96
CA VAL A 65 -16.37 7.51 16.27
C VAL A 65 -17.69 7.70 17.00
N ASP A 66 -18.76 7.10 16.50
CA ASP A 66 -19.92 6.85 17.33
C ASP A 66 -19.39 5.94 18.44
N SER A 67 -19.41 6.46 19.67
CA SER A 67 -18.91 5.86 20.91
C SER A 67 -19.41 4.44 21.22
N LYS A 68 -20.06 3.76 20.27
CA LYS A 68 -20.52 2.39 20.30
C LYS A 68 -19.47 1.33 19.91
N LYS A 69 -18.35 1.67 19.26
CA LYS A 69 -17.34 0.68 18.85
C LYS A 69 -16.05 0.68 19.69
N THR A 70 -16.13 1.10 20.95
CA THR A 70 -15.17 0.69 21.98
C THR A 70 -15.92 0.29 23.25
N SER A 71 -16.89 -0.62 23.10
CA SER A 71 -17.15 -1.56 24.19
C SER A 71 -16.33 -2.81 23.86
N PRO A 72 -15.25 -3.13 24.59
CA PRO A 72 -15.03 -4.54 24.85
C PRO A 72 -16.37 -5.02 25.40
N GLN A 73 -17.01 -5.97 24.74
CA GLN A 73 -18.28 -6.53 25.24
C GLN A 73 -17.97 -7.38 26.48
N THR A 74 -17.48 -6.76 27.55
CA THR A 74 -17.61 -7.25 28.90
C THR A 74 -19.09 -7.12 29.22
N LYS A 75 -19.90 -8.09 28.76
CA LYS A 75 -21.20 -8.34 29.37
C LYS A 75 -20.91 -8.69 30.83
N CYS A 76 -20.90 -7.69 31.72
CA CYS A 76 -21.10 -7.92 33.14
C CYS A 76 -22.52 -8.44 33.28
N ARG A 77 -22.69 -9.76 33.11
CA ARG A 77 -23.97 -10.42 33.33
C ARG A 77 -24.26 -10.26 34.83
N LYS A 78 -25.29 -9.47 35.13
CA LYS A 78 -25.70 -9.15 36.49
C LYS A 78 -26.06 -10.45 37.21
N SER A 79 -25.31 -10.80 38.25
CA SER A 79 -25.77 -11.77 39.26
C SER A 79 -26.92 -11.12 40.02
N SER A 80 -28.12 -11.68 39.89
CA SER A 80 -29.22 -11.47 40.81
C SER A 80 -30.01 -12.77 40.94
#